data_AF-A0A0G3HLT2-F1
#
_entry.id   AF-A0A0G3HLT2-F1
#
_cell.length_a   1.000
_cell.length_b   1.000
_cell.length_c   1.000
_cell.angle_alpha   90.00
_cell.angle_beta   90.00
_cell.angle_gamma   90.00
#
_symmetry.space_group_name_H-M   'P 1'
#
loop_
_entity.id
_entity.type
_entity.pdbx_description
1 polymer ?
#
loop_
_entity_poly.entity_id
_entity_poly.type
_entity_poly.pdbx_seq_one_letter_code
_entity_poly.pdbx_strand_id
1 'polypeptide(L)'
;MTEEYNEVPGKTPDYTTEAAAKIAELFPEVVADGKINLDTLKTILDIDVEDGRERFGLTWPGKREAIRAAQTPTTATLMPDKENSVNWDTTQNVFIEGDNLEVLKTLQKHYYGKIKMIYIDPPYNTGKDFVYSDDYKDSIGSYLEFSGQATGGG
;
A
#
# COMPACT_ATOMS: atom_id res chain seq x y z
N MET A 1 -16.96 38.24 7.24
CA MET A 1 -16.95 36.77 7.06
C MET A 1 -15.51 36.34 7.17
N THR A 2 -15.16 35.71 8.28
CA THR A 2 -13.84 35.11 8.48
C THR A 2 -13.79 33.84 7.63
N GLU A 3 -12.93 33.80 6.62
CA GLU A 3 -12.68 32.58 5.87
C GLU A 3 -11.94 31.60 6.78
N GLU A 4 -12.68 30.68 7.38
CA GLU A 4 -12.09 29.48 8.00
C GLU A 4 -11.57 28.59 6.86
N TYR A 5 -10.28 28.72 6.56
CA TYR A 5 -9.58 27.72 5.78
C TYR A 5 -9.63 26.42 6.57
N ASN A 6 -10.33 25.40 6.06
CA ASN A 6 -10.23 24.04 6.57
C ASN A 6 -8.77 23.59 6.42
N GLU A 7 -7.97 23.73 7.48
CA GLU A 7 -6.62 23.20 7.52
C GLU A 7 -6.69 21.67 7.47
N VAL A 8 -6.49 21.13 6.28
CA VAL A 8 -6.43 19.69 6.07
C VAL A 8 -5.01 19.24 6.42
N PRO A 9 -4.80 18.32 7.38
CA PRO A 9 -3.46 17.81 7.67
C PRO A 9 -2.86 17.20 6.39
N GLY A 10 -1.68 17.70 6.01
CA GLY A 10 -1.02 17.44 4.71
C GLY A 10 -0.41 16.05 4.54
N LYS A 11 -0.86 15.06 5.30
CA LYS A 11 -0.46 13.66 5.18
C LYS A 11 -1.70 12.78 5.05
N THR A 12 -1.62 11.76 4.22
CA THR A 12 -2.65 10.72 4.18
C THR A 12 -2.64 9.88 5.47
N PRO A 13 -3.78 9.28 5.84
CA PRO A 13 -3.85 8.44 7.04
C PRO A 13 -2.84 7.30 7.00
N ASP A 14 -2.20 7.04 8.14
CA ASP A 14 -1.37 5.85 8.33
C ASP A 14 -2.21 4.73 8.94
N TYR A 15 -2.63 3.79 8.09
CA TYR A 15 -3.45 2.67 8.50
C TYR A 15 -2.75 1.69 9.44
N THR A 16 -1.41 1.67 9.47
CA THR A 16 -0.70 0.81 10.42
C THR A 16 -0.88 1.33 11.85
N THR A 17 -0.76 2.64 12.02
CA THR A 17 -1.02 3.32 13.30
C THR A 17 -2.52 3.28 13.66
N GLU A 18 -3.42 3.44 12.69
CA GLU A 18 -4.87 3.35 12.93
C GLU A 18 -5.30 1.93 13.34
N ALA A 19 -4.76 0.90 12.70
CA ALA A 19 -5.02 -0.48 13.06
C ALA A 19 -4.53 -0.81 14.47
N ALA A 20 -3.32 -0.35 14.82
CA ALA A 20 -2.80 -0.49 16.19
C ALA A 20 -3.70 0.22 17.22
N ALA A 21 -4.23 1.41 16.90
CA ALA A 21 -5.15 2.13 17.76
C ALA A 21 -6.48 1.37 17.96
N LYS A 22 -7.09 0.85 16.89
CA LYS A 22 -8.33 0.04 16.99
C LYS A 22 -8.11 -1.27 17.75
N ILE A 23 -6.95 -1.90 17.58
CA ILE A 23 -6.60 -3.10 18.34
C ILE A 23 -6.41 -2.74 19.82
N ALA A 24 -5.79 -1.61 20.14
CA ALA A 24 -5.65 -1.14 21.52
C ALA A 24 -7.01 -0.81 22.18
N GLU A 25 -8.00 -0.33 21.42
CA GLU A 25 -9.37 -0.11 21.94
C GLU A 25 -10.04 -1.42 22.38
N LEU A 26 -9.80 -2.51 21.64
CA LEU A 26 -10.41 -3.81 21.92
C LEU A 26 -9.60 -4.64 22.91
N PHE A 27 -8.27 -4.55 22.84
CA PHE A 27 -7.31 -5.35 23.59
C PHE A 27 -6.13 -4.45 24.02
N PRO A 28 -6.29 -3.59 25.03
CA PRO A 28 -5.26 -2.63 25.43
C PRO A 28 -3.96 -3.32 25.87
N GLU A 29 -4.04 -4.50 26.48
CA GLU A 29 -2.88 -5.32 26.86
C GLU A 29 -2.05 -5.84 25.67
N VAL A 30 -2.59 -5.81 24.44
CA VAL A 30 -1.88 -6.24 23.23
C VAL A 30 -0.93 -5.17 22.71
N VAL A 31 -1.15 -3.90 23.05
CA VAL A 31 -0.38 -2.79 22.48
C VAL A 31 0.50 -2.15 23.55
N ALA A 32 1.82 -2.24 23.37
CA ALA A 32 2.81 -1.58 24.22
C ALA A 32 3.65 -0.63 23.37
N ASP A 33 3.78 0.63 23.80
CA ASP A 33 4.55 1.67 23.10
C ASP A 33 4.21 1.82 21.60
N GLY A 34 2.93 1.66 21.24
CA GLY A 34 2.46 1.73 19.84
C GLY A 34 2.83 0.52 18.98
N LYS A 35 3.38 -0.55 19.58
CA LYS A 35 3.68 -1.81 18.90
C LYS A 35 2.76 -2.92 19.39
N ILE A 36 2.30 -3.74 18.46
CA ILE A 36 1.43 -4.89 18.73
C ILE A 36 2.31 -6.06 19.22
N ASN A 37 2.06 -6.53 20.43
CA ASN A 37 2.62 -7.77 20.95
C ASN A 37 1.78 -8.96 20.44
N LEU A 38 2.30 -9.63 19.41
CA LEU A 38 1.63 -10.75 18.77
C LEU A 38 1.45 -11.95 19.72
N ASP A 39 2.32 -12.12 20.71
CA ASP A 39 2.24 -13.25 21.64
C ASP A 39 1.10 -13.05 22.65
N THR A 40 0.94 -11.82 23.15
CA THR A 40 -0.21 -11.45 23.99
C THR A 40 -1.52 -11.58 23.20
N LEU A 41 -1.53 -11.13 21.94
CA LEU A 41 -2.73 -11.23 21.08
C LEU A 41 -3.14 -12.70 20.84
N LYS A 42 -2.18 -13.58 20.55
CA LYS A 42 -2.44 -15.01 20.38
C LYS A 42 -3.05 -15.63 21.65
N THR A 43 -2.51 -15.25 22.81
CA THR A 43 -2.96 -15.74 24.11
C THR A 43 -4.41 -15.32 24.39
N ILE A 44 -4.77 -14.06 24.10
CA ILE A 44 -6.13 -13.54 24.35
C ILE A 44 -7.16 -14.15 23.41
N LEU A 45 -6.79 -14.32 22.13
CA LEU A 45 -7.69 -14.86 21.13
C LEU A 45 -7.81 -16.39 21.21
N ASP A 46 -7.14 -17.04 22.17
CA ASP A 46 -7.08 -18.50 22.33
C ASP A 46 -6.76 -19.20 21.00
N ILE A 47 -5.94 -18.55 20.18
CA ILE A 47 -5.54 -19.10 18.88
C ILE A 47 -4.41 -20.07 19.17
N ASP A 48 -4.75 -21.36 19.19
CA ASP A 48 -3.80 -22.43 19.03
C ASP A 48 -3.24 -22.31 17.60
N VAL A 49 -2.14 -21.56 17.45
CA VAL A 49 -1.54 -21.34 16.15
C VAL A 49 -0.97 -22.69 15.72
N GLU A 50 -1.70 -23.42 14.88
CA GLU A 50 -1.13 -24.57 14.18
C GLU A 50 0.16 -24.11 13.47
N ASP A 51 1.29 -24.55 13.99
CA ASP A 51 2.63 -24.42 13.41
C ASP A 51 2.71 -25.37 12.20
N GLY A 52 1.92 -25.09 11.15
CA GLY A 52 1.46 -26.17 10.27
C GLY A 52 1.06 -25.81 8.85
N ARG A 53 1.86 -24.96 8.18
CA ARG A 53 2.10 -25.00 6.71
C ARG A 53 0.98 -24.73 5.69
N GLU A 54 -0.30 -24.62 6.01
CA GLU A 54 -1.31 -24.33 4.96
C GLU A 54 -2.30 -23.23 5.33
N ARG A 55 -1.80 -21.98 5.36
CA ARG A 55 -2.68 -20.83 5.10
C ARG A 55 -2.78 -20.67 3.59
N PHE A 56 -3.94 -20.99 3.01
CA PHE A 56 -4.23 -20.67 1.62
C PHE A 56 -4.02 -19.16 1.40
N GLY A 57 -2.99 -18.81 0.64
CA GLY A 57 -2.63 -17.43 0.39
C GLY A 57 -1.69 -17.30 -0.79
N LEU A 58 -1.98 -16.35 -1.68
CA LEU A 58 -1.09 -16.03 -2.79
C LEU A 58 0.18 -15.38 -2.23
N THR A 59 1.34 -15.97 -2.49
CA THR A 59 2.65 -15.43 -2.09
C THR A 59 3.52 -15.24 -3.33
N TRP A 60 4.16 -14.08 -3.45
CA TRP A 60 5.05 -13.73 -4.55
C TRP A 60 6.22 -12.88 -4.03
N PRO A 61 7.38 -12.89 -4.71
CA PRO A 61 8.47 -11.96 -4.41
C PRO A 61 7.98 -10.50 -4.49
N GLY A 62 8.36 -9.65 -3.54
CA GLY A 62 7.90 -8.26 -3.53
C GLY A 62 6.56 -8.00 -2.85
N LYS A 63 5.85 -9.03 -2.36
CA LYS A 63 4.53 -8.87 -1.70
C LYS A 63 4.57 -7.93 -0.49
N ARG A 64 5.61 -8.05 0.35
CA ARG A 64 5.74 -7.25 1.58
C ARG A 64 6.03 -5.79 1.25
N GLU A 65 6.86 -5.57 0.23
CA GLU A 65 7.23 -4.28 -0.31
C GLU A 65 6.02 -3.58 -0.93
N ALA A 66 5.21 -4.30 -1.70
CA ALA A 66 3.96 -3.78 -2.28
C ALA A 66 2.95 -3.35 -1.20
N ILE A 67 2.75 -4.17 -0.16
CA ILE A 67 1.89 -3.81 0.98
C ILE A 67 2.42 -2.55 1.68
N ARG A 68 3.73 -2.49 1.95
CA ARG A 68 4.36 -1.33 2.57
C ARG A 68 4.17 -0.08 1.72
N ALA A 69 4.41 -0.16 0.40
CA ALA A 69 4.27 0.97 -0.51
C ALA A 69 2.84 1.53 -0.56
N ALA A 70 1.82 0.65 -0.48
CA ALA A 70 0.42 1.05 -0.42
C ALA A 70 0.05 1.73 0.92
N GLN A 71 0.68 1.33 2.03
CA GLN A 71 0.45 1.91 3.36
C GLN A 71 1.29 3.16 3.63
N THR A 72 2.40 3.35 2.91
CA THR A 72 3.25 4.54 3.07
C THR A 72 2.45 5.81 2.75
N PRO A 73 2.34 6.75 3.71
CA PRO A 73 1.66 8.01 3.48
C PRO A 73 2.31 8.81 2.37
N THR A 74 1.50 9.52 1.57
CA THR A 74 2.00 10.47 0.57
C THR A 74 2.07 11.87 1.15
N THR A 75 3.03 12.65 0.65
CA THR A 75 3.14 14.11 0.82
C THR A 75 2.79 14.86 -0.47
N ALA A 76 2.38 14.14 -1.52
CA ALA A 76 1.95 14.75 -2.76
C ALA A 76 0.70 15.62 -2.55
N THR A 77 0.59 16.67 -3.35
CA THR A 77 -0.57 17.56 -3.36
C THR A 77 -1.06 17.76 -4.79
N LEU A 78 -2.37 17.98 -4.96
CA LEU A 78 -2.94 18.27 -6.27
C LEU A 78 -2.83 19.76 -6.55
N MET A 79 -2.26 20.12 -7.70
CA MET A 79 -2.19 21.49 -8.18
C MET A 79 -3.27 21.71 -9.25
N PRO A 80 -4.14 22.72 -9.10
CA PRO A 80 -5.17 23.01 -10.10
C PRO A 80 -4.55 23.64 -11.36
N ASP A 81 -4.85 23.08 -12.53
CA ASP A 81 -4.49 23.64 -13.83
C ASP A 81 -5.73 24.28 -14.48
N LYS A 82 -5.92 25.58 -14.25
CA LYS A 82 -7.07 26.30 -14.79
C LYS A 82 -6.96 26.58 -16.28
N GLU A 83 -5.74 26.66 -16.82
CA GLU A 83 -5.52 27.03 -18.22
C GLU A 83 -5.95 25.90 -19.16
N ASN A 84 -5.64 24.64 -18.78
CA ASN A 84 -6.02 23.46 -19.55
C ASN A 84 -7.39 22.87 -19.14
N SER A 85 -8.06 23.47 -18.17
CA SER A 85 -9.36 23.00 -17.70
C SER A 85 -10.51 23.50 -18.56
N VAL A 86 -11.46 22.61 -18.83
CA VAL A 86 -12.71 22.94 -19.54
C VAL A 86 -13.84 23.11 -18.52
N ASN A 87 -14.56 24.24 -18.61
CA ASN A 87 -15.71 24.53 -17.75
C ASN A 87 -15.39 24.50 -16.24
N TRP A 88 -14.27 25.10 -15.83
CA TRP A 88 -13.71 25.05 -14.46
C TRP A 88 -14.77 25.20 -13.35
N ASP A 89 -15.64 26.18 -13.43
CA ASP A 89 -16.61 26.48 -12.36
C ASP A 89 -17.87 25.58 -12.36
N THR A 90 -18.09 24.79 -13.42
CA THR A 90 -19.36 24.04 -13.61
C THR A 90 -19.18 22.55 -13.83
N THR A 91 -17.97 22.09 -14.18
CA THR A 91 -17.70 20.67 -14.39
C THR A 91 -17.80 19.88 -13.08
N GLN A 92 -18.36 18.67 -13.17
CA GLN A 92 -18.33 17.68 -12.09
C GLN A 92 -17.31 16.57 -12.33
N ASN A 93 -16.57 16.66 -13.44
CA ASN A 93 -15.56 15.68 -13.85
C ASN A 93 -14.17 16.22 -13.53
N VAL A 94 -13.29 15.35 -13.07
CA VAL A 94 -11.91 15.67 -12.73
C VAL A 94 -10.99 14.78 -13.53
N PHE A 95 -9.97 15.38 -14.14
CA PHE A 95 -8.84 14.68 -14.74
C PHE A 95 -7.60 14.99 -13.89
N ILE A 96 -6.81 13.97 -13.58
CA ILE A 96 -5.61 14.10 -12.75
C ILE A 96 -4.46 13.44 -13.48
N GLU A 97 -3.37 14.19 -13.67
CA GLU A 97 -2.13 13.67 -14.22
C GLU A 97 -1.15 13.33 -13.08
N GLY A 98 -0.54 12.15 -13.15
CA GLY A 98 0.44 11.69 -12.16
C GLY A 98 0.54 10.18 -12.09
N ASP A 99 1.45 9.70 -11.22
CA ASP A 99 1.53 8.29 -10.87
C ASP A 99 0.24 7.85 -10.17
N ASN A 100 -0.35 6.74 -10.62
CA ASN A 100 -1.67 6.32 -10.17
C ASN A 100 -1.71 6.00 -8.66
N LEU A 101 -0.65 5.44 -8.09
CA LEU A 101 -0.60 5.07 -6.68
C LEU A 101 -0.59 6.33 -5.81
N GLU A 102 0.22 7.33 -6.18
CA GLU A 102 0.30 8.60 -5.45
C GLU A 102 -0.98 9.45 -5.59
N VAL A 103 -1.60 9.45 -6.77
CA VAL A 103 -2.90 10.09 -6.99
C VAL A 103 -3.98 9.43 -6.14
N LEU A 104 -4.06 8.09 -6.15
CA LEU A 104 -5.07 7.35 -5.37
C LEU A 104 -4.90 7.57 -3.86
N LYS A 105 -3.67 7.62 -3.34
CA LYS A 105 -3.42 7.98 -1.95
C LYS A 105 -3.98 9.37 -1.62
N THR A 106 -3.76 10.35 -2.48
CA THR A 106 -4.27 11.72 -2.27
C THR A 106 -5.80 11.77 -2.28
N LEU A 107 -6.44 11.03 -3.19
CA LEU A 107 -7.91 10.96 -3.27
C LEU A 107 -8.54 10.20 -2.10
N GLN A 108 -7.82 9.26 -1.49
CA GLN A 108 -8.32 8.38 -0.44
C GLN A 108 -9.05 9.13 0.67
N LYS A 109 -8.48 10.24 1.17
CA LYS A 109 -9.05 11.00 2.29
C LYS A 109 -10.45 11.58 2.01
N HIS A 110 -10.69 12.06 0.80
CA HIS A 110 -11.94 12.76 0.46
C HIS A 110 -12.97 11.87 -0.24
N TYR A 111 -12.52 10.79 -0.90
CA TYR A 111 -13.34 9.92 -1.73
C TYR A 111 -13.54 8.51 -1.16
N TYR A 112 -13.04 8.22 0.04
CA TYR A 112 -13.26 6.94 0.72
C TYR A 112 -14.75 6.58 0.78
N GLY A 113 -15.10 5.40 0.28
CA GLY A 113 -16.48 4.89 0.26
C GLY A 113 -17.45 5.63 -0.67
N LYS A 114 -16.98 6.59 -1.49
CA LYS A 114 -17.82 7.40 -2.38
C LYS A 114 -17.80 6.96 -3.85
N ILE A 115 -16.90 6.04 -4.21
CA ILE A 115 -16.77 5.56 -5.59
C ILE A 115 -17.74 4.42 -5.86
N LYS A 116 -18.65 4.62 -6.82
CA LYS A 116 -19.67 3.62 -7.19
C LYS A 116 -19.13 2.51 -8.09
N MET A 117 -18.22 2.85 -9.02
CA MET A 117 -17.69 1.93 -10.02
C MET A 117 -16.28 2.36 -10.40
N ILE A 118 -15.40 1.38 -10.59
CA ILE A 118 -14.03 1.56 -11.07
C ILE A 118 -13.89 0.72 -12.34
N TYR A 119 -13.41 1.34 -13.42
CA TYR A 119 -13.02 0.66 -14.65
C TYR A 119 -11.54 0.93 -14.90
N ILE A 120 -10.75 -0.13 -15.07
CA ILE A 120 -9.31 -0.05 -15.34
C ILE A 120 -8.95 -1.04 -16.46
N ASP A 121 -8.02 -0.63 -17.31
CA ASP A 121 -7.41 -1.45 -18.35
C ASP A 121 -5.89 -1.48 -18.12
N PRO A 122 -5.41 -2.24 -17.10
CA PRO A 122 -3.99 -2.31 -16.80
C PRO A 122 -3.24 -3.08 -17.90
N PRO A 123 -1.92 -2.87 -18.06
CA PRO A 123 -1.14 -3.63 -19.03
C PRO A 123 -1.26 -5.13 -18.75
N TYR A 124 -1.60 -5.91 -19.77
CA TYR A 124 -1.65 -7.36 -19.66
C TYR A 124 -0.23 -7.92 -19.81
N ASN A 125 0.21 -8.70 -18.82
CA ASN A 125 1.53 -9.31 -18.79
C ASN A 125 1.67 -10.45 -19.83
N THR A 126 1.60 -10.09 -21.11
CA THR A 126 1.59 -10.98 -22.28
C THR A 126 2.97 -11.13 -22.91
N GLY A 127 4.02 -10.60 -22.26
CA GLY A 127 5.42 -10.72 -22.68
C GLY A 127 5.86 -9.77 -23.82
N LYS A 128 5.01 -8.84 -24.26
CA LYS A 128 5.35 -7.85 -25.32
C LYS A 128 5.29 -6.39 -24.89
N ASP A 129 4.56 -6.06 -23.80
CA ASP A 129 4.16 -4.69 -23.45
C ASP A 129 4.41 -4.31 -21.98
N PHE A 130 5.35 -4.96 -21.27
CA PHE A 130 5.64 -4.60 -19.88
C PHE A 130 6.87 -3.70 -19.74
N VAL A 131 6.69 -2.56 -19.06
CA VAL A 131 7.71 -1.52 -18.78
C VAL A 131 8.36 -1.68 -17.40
N TYR A 132 7.88 -2.60 -16.55
CA TYR A 132 8.65 -3.00 -15.37
C TYR A 132 9.80 -3.90 -15.81
N SER A 133 11.03 -3.60 -15.35
CA SER A 133 12.19 -4.46 -15.56
C SER A 133 11.91 -5.86 -15.01
N ASP A 134 11.58 -6.79 -15.92
CA ASP A 134 11.39 -8.22 -15.66
C ASP A 134 12.71 -8.94 -15.30
N ASP A 135 13.83 -8.22 -15.18
CA ASP A 135 15.09 -8.78 -14.69
C ASP A 135 15.08 -8.84 -13.15
N TYR A 136 14.21 -9.69 -12.61
CA TYR A 136 14.49 -10.44 -11.39
C TYR A 136 15.18 -11.77 -11.73
N LYS A 137 15.94 -11.80 -12.83
CA LYS A 137 17.01 -12.78 -12.99
C LYS A 137 18.07 -12.43 -11.96
N ASP A 138 17.81 -12.77 -10.71
CA ASP A 138 18.87 -13.30 -9.88
C ASP A 138 19.46 -14.42 -10.72
N SER A 139 20.63 -14.17 -11.30
CA SER A 139 21.32 -15.20 -12.05
C SER A 139 21.40 -16.41 -11.14
N ILE A 140 21.25 -17.62 -11.68
CA ILE A 140 21.49 -18.85 -10.90
C ILE A 140 22.83 -18.74 -10.13
N GLY A 141 23.80 -18.01 -10.67
CA GLY A 141 25.05 -17.64 -9.99
C GLY A 141 24.85 -16.89 -8.66
N SER A 142 24.01 -15.85 -8.62
CA SER A 142 23.72 -15.05 -7.41
C SER A 142 23.04 -15.88 -6.31
N TYR A 143 22.12 -16.78 -6.70
CA TYR A 143 21.49 -17.73 -5.77
C TYR A 143 22.48 -18.81 -5.28
N LEU A 144 23.37 -19.30 -6.14
CA LEU A 144 24.41 -20.28 -5.79
C LEU A 144 25.47 -19.68 -4.86
N GLU A 145 25.82 -18.40 -5.04
CA GLU A 145 26.72 -17.67 -4.14
C GLU A 145 26.06 -17.43 -2.78
N PHE A 146 24.81 -16.97 -2.75
CA PHE A 146 24.07 -16.74 -1.50
C PHE A 146 23.80 -18.03 -0.72
N SER A 147 23.53 -19.14 -1.40
CA SER A 147 23.30 -20.45 -0.77
C SER A 147 24.59 -21.21 -0.42
N GLY A 148 25.76 -20.64 -0.72
CA GLY A 148 27.07 -21.28 -0.48
C GLY A 148 27.35 -22.50 -1.35
N GLN A 149 26.57 -22.68 -2.42
CA GLN A 149 26.70 -23.80 -3.37
C GLN A 149 27.65 -23.48 -4.54
N ALA A 150 28.26 -22.29 -4.56
CA ALA A 150 29.13 -21.82 -5.64
C ALA A 150 30.51 -22.52 -5.72
N THR A 151 30.80 -23.52 -4.89
CA THR A 151 32.02 -24.33 -5.03
C THR A 151 31.73 -25.81 -4.76
N GLY A 152 31.63 -26.58 -5.85
CA GLY A 152 31.79 -28.04 -5.89
C GLY A 152 32.73 -28.34 -7.04
N GLY A 153 34.01 -28.61 -6.73
CA GLY A 153 35.12 -28.53 -7.66
C GLY A 153 35.15 -29.54 -8.82
N GLY A 154 35.99 -29.19 -9.79
CA GLY A 154 36.45 -29.98 -10.93
C GLY A 154 37.45 -29.18 -11.75
#